data_AF-A0A8T3NGA3-F1
#
_entry.id   AF-A0A8T3NGA3-F1
#
_cell.length_a   1.000
_cell.length_b   1.000
_cell.length_c   1.000
_cell.angle_alpha   90.00
_cell.angle_beta   90.00
_cell.angle_gamma   90.00
#
_symmetry.space_group_name_H-M   'P 1'
#
loop_
_entity.id
_entity.type
_entity.pdbx_description
1 polymer ?
#
loop_
_entity_poly.entity_id
_entity_poly.type
_entity_poly.pdbx_seq_one_letter_code
_entity_poly.pdbx_strand_id
1 'polypeptide(L)'
;MLILARGCCEAEDSGYWIDAQSDLWDVVDGRLRLILGVIGIVFAASATFQRQVTAGGTAQIPFWIGAAVVGAVVLFLVAGGIVAVAYWPQKFNRPPDPLDLRGRWLTTDPRQVKLIVIDSILDAYNDNEDVIERKNLAFKIAFVLTAVATGLLGVALMAQVA
;
A
#
# COMPACT_ATOMS: atom_id res chain seq x y z
N MET A 1 41.16 -28.45 8.73
CA MET A 1 40.76 -27.18 9.39
C MET A 1 40.59 -26.09 8.33
N LEU A 2 39.63 -26.26 7.40
CA LEU A 2 39.51 -25.41 6.19
C LEU A 2 38.05 -25.34 5.68
N ILE A 3 37.07 -25.58 6.55
CA ILE A 3 35.63 -25.61 6.20
C ILE A 3 34.89 -24.34 6.72
N LEU A 4 35.52 -23.54 7.59
CA LEU A 4 34.87 -22.36 8.20
C LEU A 4 34.91 -21.08 7.35
N ALA A 5 35.62 -21.05 6.23
CA ALA A 5 35.80 -19.82 5.44
C ALA A 5 34.79 -19.61 4.30
N ARG A 6 33.95 -20.60 3.97
CA ARG A 6 32.95 -20.47 2.89
C ARG A 6 31.59 -19.93 3.33
N GLY A 7 31.28 -19.95 4.63
CA GLY A 7 29.99 -19.46 5.15
C GLY A 7 29.85 -17.94 5.26
N CYS A 8 30.93 -17.17 5.12
CA CYS A 8 30.89 -15.71 5.29
C CYS A 8 30.52 -14.96 4.00
N CYS A 9 30.77 -15.51 2.81
CA CYS A 9 30.45 -14.82 1.56
C CYS A 9 28.97 -14.97 1.14
N GLU A 10 28.27 -16.02 1.56
CA GLU A 10 26.82 -16.18 1.29
C GLU A 10 25.95 -15.33 2.23
N ALA A 11 26.49 -14.86 3.36
CA ALA A 11 25.77 -13.98 4.28
C ALA A 11 25.64 -12.54 3.76
N GLU A 12 26.61 -12.08 2.95
CA GLU A 12 26.66 -10.71 2.43
C GLU A 12 25.62 -10.46 1.32
N ASP A 13 25.31 -11.48 0.52
CA ASP A 13 24.28 -11.40 -0.54
C ASP A 13 22.84 -11.50 0.02
N SER A 14 22.66 -12.04 1.22
CA SER A 14 21.34 -12.12 1.88
C SER A 14 20.83 -10.76 2.36
N GLY A 15 21.75 -9.82 2.64
CA GLY A 15 21.42 -8.45 3.04
C GLY A 15 20.74 -7.67 1.91
N TYR A 16 21.21 -7.85 0.67
CA TYR A 16 20.71 -7.11 -0.49
C TYR A 16 19.21 -7.32 -0.74
N TRP A 17 18.71 -8.54 -0.56
CA TRP A 17 17.28 -8.86 -0.73
C TRP A 17 16.41 -8.32 0.41
N ILE A 18 16.95 -8.25 1.62
CA ILE A 18 16.26 -7.67 2.78
C ILE A 18 16.19 -6.15 2.64
N ASP A 19 17.28 -5.51 2.21
CA ASP A 19 17.35 -4.08 1.99
C ASP A 19 16.41 -3.65 0.85
N ALA A 20 16.38 -4.40 -0.26
CA ALA A 20 15.46 -4.13 -1.36
C ALA A 20 13.97 -4.31 -0.96
N GLN A 21 13.65 -5.29 -0.11
CA GLN A 21 12.30 -5.43 0.44
C GLN A 21 11.95 -4.33 1.43
N SER A 22 12.92 -3.87 2.24
CA SER A 22 12.76 -2.75 3.15
C SER A 22 12.48 -1.45 2.39
N ASP A 23 13.24 -1.16 1.34
CA ASP A 23 13.08 0.04 0.50
C ASP A 23 11.68 0.08 -0.15
N LEU A 24 11.21 -1.05 -0.67
CA LEU A 24 9.85 -1.14 -1.23
C LEU A 24 8.78 -0.92 -0.16
N TRP A 25 9.00 -1.43 1.05
CA TRP A 25 8.07 -1.24 2.16
C TRP A 25 8.04 0.21 2.63
N ASP A 26 9.19 0.88 2.71
CA ASP A 26 9.30 2.30 3.09
C ASP A 26 8.58 3.21 2.10
N VAL A 27 8.65 2.92 0.80
CA VAL A 27 7.89 3.66 -0.22
C VAL A 27 6.38 3.48 -0.03
N VAL A 28 5.92 2.27 0.26
CA VAL A 28 4.49 2.00 0.47
C VAL A 28 4.00 2.64 1.78
N ASP A 29 4.76 2.52 2.87
CA ASP A 29 4.45 3.16 4.16
C ASP A 29 4.42 4.69 4.03
N GLY A 30 5.36 5.26 3.28
CA GLY A 30 5.38 6.69 2.94
C GLY A 30 4.12 7.14 2.20
N ARG A 31 3.66 6.37 1.21
CA ARG A 31 2.42 6.66 0.48
C ARG A 31 1.19 6.52 1.36
N LEU A 32 1.15 5.51 2.22
CA LEU A 32 0.04 5.27 3.14
C LEU A 32 -0.05 6.39 4.19
N ARG A 33 1.08 6.80 4.78
CA ARG A 33 1.15 7.94 5.70
C ARG A 33 0.69 9.24 5.03
N LEU A 34 1.04 9.46 3.77
CA LEU A 34 0.59 10.64 3.02
C LEU A 34 -0.93 10.64 2.84
N ILE A 35 -1.52 9.52 2.40
CA ILE A 35 -2.98 9.41 2.20
C ILE A 35 -3.72 9.60 3.53
N LEU A 36 -3.29 8.91 4.59
CA LEU A 36 -3.89 9.04 5.92
C LEU A 36 -3.73 10.47 6.48
N GLY A 37 -2.58 11.11 6.26
CA GLY A 37 -2.34 12.49 6.66
C GLY A 37 -3.28 13.47 5.97
N VAL A 38 -3.47 13.35 4.66
CA VAL A 38 -4.41 14.18 3.89
C VAL A 38 -5.85 13.96 4.39
N ILE A 39 -6.27 12.70 4.56
CA ILE A 39 -7.61 12.38 5.09
C ILE A 39 -7.80 13.00 6.48
N GLY A 40 -6.80 12.90 7.36
CA GLY A 40 -6.85 13.48 8.71
C GLY A 40 -6.99 15.00 8.71
N ILE A 41 -6.22 15.70 7.88
CA ILE A 41 -6.31 17.16 7.73
C ILE A 41 -7.70 17.57 7.21
N VAL A 42 -8.22 16.84 6.22
CA VAL A 42 -9.54 17.13 5.65
C VAL A 42 -10.66 16.87 6.66
N PHE A 43 -10.58 15.79 7.43
CA PHE A 43 -11.53 15.53 8.51
C PHE A 43 -11.48 16.62 9.58
N ALA A 44 -10.29 17.06 10.00
CA ALA A 44 -10.14 18.17 10.96
C ALA A 44 -10.71 19.49 10.42
N ALA A 45 -10.47 19.79 9.15
CA ALA A 45 -11.03 20.96 8.47
C ALA A 45 -12.56 20.89 8.42
N SER A 46 -13.11 19.75 7.98
CA SER A 46 -14.57 19.53 7.87
C SER A 46 -15.29 19.61 9.22
N ALA A 47 -14.72 19.04 10.29
CA ALA A 47 -15.27 19.09 11.64
C ALA A 47 -15.27 20.51 12.23
N THR A 48 -14.21 21.28 11.98
CA THR A 48 -14.15 22.70 12.37
C THR A 48 -15.23 23.51 11.66
N PHE A 49 -15.45 23.20 10.38
CA PHE A 49 -16.42 23.87 9.54
C PHE A 49 -17.87 23.59 9.98
N GLN A 50 -18.20 22.35 10.35
CA GLN A 50 -19.51 22.00 10.91
C GLN A 50 -19.82 22.76 12.22
N ARG A 51 -18.81 23.00 13.06
CA ARG A 51 -18.97 23.77 14.31
C ARG A 51 -19.26 25.25 14.06
N GLN A 52 -18.65 25.87 13.05
CA GLN A 52 -18.95 27.27 12.72
C GLN A 52 -20.38 27.45 12.20
N VAL A 53 -20.87 26.50 11.39
CA VAL A 53 -22.25 26.50 10.88
C VAL A 53 -23.27 26.38 12.02
N THR A 54 -22.99 25.55 13.03
CA THR A 54 -23.91 25.37 14.18
C THR A 54 -23.86 26.54 15.17
N ALA A 55 -22.73 27.25 15.28
CA ALA A 55 -22.57 28.38 16.21
C ALA A 55 -23.04 29.74 15.64
N GLY A 56 -23.06 29.91 14.30
CA GLY A 56 -23.34 31.18 13.63
C GLY A 56 -24.80 31.55 13.39
N GLY A 57 -25.76 30.72 13.82
CA GLY A 57 -27.18 30.87 13.48
C GLY A 57 -27.51 30.30 12.10
N THR A 58 -28.80 30.07 11.83
CA THR A 58 -29.36 29.31 10.70
C THR A 58 -29.14 29.94 9.32
N ALA A 59 -27.89 30.19 8.93
CA ALA A 59 -27.56 30.45 7.54
C ALA A 59 -27.84 29.16 6.75
N GLN A 60 -28.87 29.19 5.90
CA GLN A 60 -29.20 28.08 5.02
C GLN A 60 -28.05 27.86 4.04
N ILE A 61 -27.25 26.81 4.28
CA ILE A 61 -26.23 26.38 3.33
C ILE A 61 -26.96 25.92 2.05
N PRO A 62 -26.56 26.42 0.87
CA PRO A 62 -27.08 25.93 -0.40
C PRO A 62 -26.92 24.40 -0.50
N PHE A 63 -28.00 23.71 -0.90
CA PHE A 63 -28.04 22.24 -0.95
C PHE A 63 -26.84 21.63 -1.69
N TRP A 64 -26.40 22.25 -2.78
CA TRP A 64 -25.29 21.76 -3.59
C TRP A 64 -23.93 21.77 -2.86
N ILE A 65 -23.69 22.72 -1.94
CA ILE A 65 -22.48 22.76 -1.11
C ILE A 65 -22.51 21.58 -0.13
N GLY A 66 -23.65 21.36 0.53
CA GLY A 66 -23.85 20.20 1.41
C GLY A 66 -23.65 18.87 0.68
N ALA A 67 -24.21 18.74 -0.52
CA ALA A 67 -24.04 17.55 -1.36
C ALA A 67 -22.57 17.34 -1.78
N ALA A 68 -21.83 18.41 -2.11
CA ALA A 68 -20.42 18.33 -2.46
C ALA A 68 -19.55 17.87 -1.27
N VAL A 69 -19.82 18.40 -0.06
CA VAL A 69 -19.12 17.98 1.17
C VAL A 69 -19.39 16.51 1.49
N VAL A 70 -20.67 16.08 1.47
CA VAL A 70 -21.03 14.68 1.71
C VAL A 70 -20.39 13.77 0.65
N GLY A 71 -20.43 14.16 -0.62
CA GLY A 71 -19.77 13.43 -1.71
C GLY A 71 -18.26 13.29 -1.50
N ALA A 72 -17.58 14.36 -1.09
CA ALA A 72 -16.16 14.32 -0.76
C ALA A 72 -15.86 13.37 0.40
N VAL A 73 -16.64 13.40 1.48
CA VAL A 73 -16.49 12.48 2.63
C VAL A 73 -16.65 11.03 2.19
N VAL A 74 -17.69 10.72 1.39
CA VAL A 74 -17.90 9.36 0.87
C VAL A 74 -16.72 8.91 0.02
N LEU A 75 -16.19 9.77 -0.86
CA LEU A 75 -15.02 9.45 -1.67
C LEU A 75 -13.77 9.18 -0.83
N PHE A 76 -13.53 9.94 0.23
CA PHE A 76 -12.42 9.67 1.16
C PHE A 76 -12.58 8.32 1.87
N LEU A 77 -13.81 7.98 2.30
CA LEU A 77 -14.08 6.68 2.94
C LEU A 77 -13.87 5.52 1.96
N VAL A 78 -14.31 5.66 0.71
CA VAL A 78 -14.09 4.65 -0.33
C VAL A 78 -12.59 4.52 -0.64
N ALA A 79 -11.87 5.63 -0.79
CA ALA A 79 -10.42 5.60 -1.01
C ALA A 79 -9.69 4.92 0.16
N GLY A 80 -10.04 5.27 1.40
CA GLY A 80 -9.51 4.64 2.61
C GLY A 80 -9.80 3.14 2.68
N GLY A 81 -11.03 2.72 2.34
CA GLY A 81 -11.41 1.31 2.27
C GLY A 81 -10.63 0.53 1.22
N ILE A 82 -10.43 1.10 0.02
CA ILE A 82 -9.60 0.49 -1.04
C ILE A 82 -8.17 0.30 -0.55
N VAL A 83 -7.58 1.32 0.08
CA VAL A 83 -6.21 1.22 0.64
C VAL A 83 -6.14 0.18 1.74
N ALA A 84 -7.11 0.15 2.67
CA ALA A 84 -7.14 -0.82 3.75
C ALA A 84 -7.20 -2.28 3.24
N VAL A 85 -8.01 -2.54 2.20
CA VAL A 85 -8.08 -3.86 1.56
C VAL A 85 -6.79 -4.18 0.80
N ALA A 86 -6.24 -3.21 0.06
CA ALA A 86 -4.98 -3.40 -0.67
C ALA A 86 -3.79 -3.67 0.26
N TYR A 87 -3.82 -3.12 1.47
CA TYR A 87 -2.79 -3.29 2.49
C TYR A 87 -2.98 -4.54 3.35
N TRP A 88 -4.04 -5.32 3.12
CA TRP A 88 -4.26 -6.55 3.88
C TRP A 88 -3.04 -7.48 3.77
N PRO A 89 -2.54 -8.04 4.90
CA PRO A 89 -1.34 -8.87 4.88
C PRO A 89 -1.59 -10.10 4.01
N GLN A 90 -0.81 -10.22 2.95
CA GLN A 90 -0.79 -11.38 2.06
C GLN A 90 0.52 -12.12 2.27
N LYS A 91 0.46 -13.45 2.21
CA LYS A 91 1.67 -14.28 2.29
C LYS A 91 2.40 -14.16 0.95
N PHE A 92 3.57 -13.54 0.97
CA PHE A 92 4.47 -13.56 -0.19
C PHE A 92 5.02 -14.98 -0.35
N ASN A 93 5.00 -15.48 -1.58
CA ASN A 93 5.66 -16.74 -1.88
C ASN A 93 7.17 -16.49 -1.86
N ARG A 94 7.88 -17.21 -0.99
CA ARG A 94 9.33 -17.08 -0.79
C ARG A 94 9.98 -18.44 -1.01
N PRO A 95 10.08 -18.91 -2.26
CA PRO A 95 10.85 -20.10 -2.55
C PRO A 95 12.35 -19.84 -2.39
N PRO A 96 13.14 -20.90 -2.23
CA PRO A 96 12.71 -22.29 -2.05
C PRO A 96 12.28 -22.58 -0.60
N ASP A 97 11.30 -23.45 -0.39
CA ASP A 97 10.91 -23.89 0.95
C ASP A 97 12.06 -24.73 1.57
N PRO A 98 12.66 -24.30 2.69
CA PRO A 98 13.79 -24.99 3.31
C PRO A 98 13.45 -26.41 3.78
N LEU A 99 12.19 -26.66 4.17
CA LEU A 99 11.75 -28.01 4.53
C LEU A 99 11.73 -28.92 3.30
N ASP A 100 11.38 -28.35 2.16
CA ASP A 100 11.23 -29.08 0.92
C ASP A 100 12.57 -29.43 0.28
N LEU A 101 13.49 -28.47 0.27
CA LEU A 101 14.90 -28.68 -0.09
C LEU A 101 15.53 -29.81 0.72
N ARG A 102 15.30 -29.81 2.04
CA ARG A 102 15.86 -30.82 2.94
C ARG A 102 15.19 -32.19 2.77
N GLY A 103 13.87 -32.23 2.63
CA GLY A 103 13.11 -33.47 2.63
C GLY A 103 13.15 -34.24 1.30
N ARG A 104 13.12 -33.52 0.18
CA ARG A 104 12.93 -34.13 -1.16
C ARG A 104 14.16 -34.10 -2.04
N TRP A 105 15.01 -33.08 -1.92
CA TRP A 105 15.99 -32.76 -2.96
C TRP A 105 17.45 -33.04 -2.58
N LEU A 106 17.75 -33.29 -1.30
CA LEU A 106 19.11 -33.57 -0.82
C LEU A 106 19.78 -34.82 -1.43
N THR A 107 18.99 -35.77 -1.96
CA THR A 107 19.49 -37.03 -2.53
C THR A 107 19.45 -37.07 -4.06
N THR A 108 18.92 -36.02 -4.70
CA THR A 108 18.78 -35.91 -6.15
C THR A 108 20.08 -35.38 -6.78
N ASP A 109 20.27 -35.60 -8.09
CA ASP A 109 21.40 -35.02 -8.84
C ASP A 109 21.43 -33.48 -8.68
N PRO A 110 22.54 -32.89 -8.19
CA PRO A 110 22.63 -31.45 -7.92
C PRO A 110 22.35 -30.58 -9.15
N ARG A 111 22.59 -31.07 -10.37
CA ARG A 111 22.24 -30.32 -11.59
C ARG A 111 20.73 -30.16 -11.76
N GLN A 112 19.96 -31.21 -11.48
CA GLN A 112 18.50 -31.17 -11.57
C GLN A 112 17.91 -30.29 -10.47
N VAL A 113 18.42 -30.42 -9.24
CA VAL A 113 17.97 -29.59 -8.11
C VAL A 113 18.19 -28.11 -8.40
N LYS A 114 19.34 -27.74 -8.99
CA LYS A 114 19.63 -26.35 -9.34
C LYS A 114 18.61 -25.78 -10.32
N LEU A 115 18.24 -26.53 -11.36
CA LEU A 115 17.23 -26.09 -12.34
C LEU A 115 15.86 -25.93 -11.68
N ILE A 116 15.44 -26.90 -10.88
CA ILE A 116 14.15 -26.86 -10.15
C ILE A 116 14.09 -25.65 -9.21
N VAL A 117 15.18 -25.35 -8.50
CA VAL A 117 15.25 -24.19 -7.62
C VAL A 117 15.13 -22.90 -8.44
N ILE A 118 15.86 -22.77 -9.55
CA ILE A 118 15.77 -21.59 -10.42
C ILE A 118 14.34 -21.40 -10.96
N ASP A 119 13.72 -22.46 -11.47
CA ASP A 119 12.38 -22.40 -12.03
C ASP A 119 11.35 -22.03 -10.94
N SER A 120 11.44 -22.63 -9.76
CA SER A 120 10.54 -22.31 -8.63
C SER A 120 10.67 -20.85 -8.18
N ILE A 121 11.88 -20.29 -8.25
CA ILE A 121 12.16 -18.90 -7.92
C ILE A 121 11.53 -17.99 -8.98
N LEU A 122 11.70 -18.30 -10.27
CA LEU A 122 11.10 -17.54 -11.37
C LEU A 122 9.58 -17.52 -11.28
N ASP A 123 8.95 -18.67 -11.00
CA ASP A 123 7.50 -18.76 -10.86
C ASP A 123 6.99 -17.88 -9.72
N ALA A 124 7.66 -17.90 -8.56
CA ALA A 124 7.27 -17.02 -7.46
C ALA A 124 7.52 -15.54 -7.73
N TYR A 125 8.53 -15.18 -8.53
CA TYR A 125 8.72 -13.79 -8.97
C TYR A 125 7.52 -13.32 -9.80
N ASN A 126 7.09 -14.11 -10.77
CA ASN A 126 5.92 -13.79 -11.59
C ASN A 126 4.64 -13.68 -10.74
N ASP A 127 4.42 -14.64 -9.83
CA ASP A 127 3.26 -14.61 -8.92
C ASP A 127 3.26 -13.36 -8.01
N ASN A 128 4.44 -12.98 -7.51
CA ASN A 128 4.59 -11.81 -6.65
C ASN A 128 4.43 -10.50 -7.45
N GLU A 129 4.85 -10.46 -8.71
CA GLU A 129 4.66 -9.32 -9.62
C GLU A 129 3.16 -9.03 -9.80
N ASP A 130 2.34 -10.04 -10.10
CA ASP A 130 0.89 -9.91 -10.24
C ASP A 130 0.22 -9.34 -8.96
N VAL A 131 0.70 -9.75 -7.78
CA VAL A 131 0.22 -9.21 -6.50
C VAL A 131 0.59 -7.74 -6.36
N ILE A 132 1.82 -7.36 -6.71
CA ILE A 132 2.30 -5.98 -6.64
C ILE A 132 1.56 -5.09 -7.63
N GLU A 133 1.32 -5.55 -8.86
CA GLU A 133 0.59 -4.78 -9.88
C GLU A 133 -0.84 -4.46 -9.43
N ARG A 134 -1.56 -5.45 -8.88
CA ARG A 134 -2.92 -5.26 -8.35
C ARG A 134 -2.94 -4.24 -7.21
N LYS A 135 -1.96 -4.29 -6.31
CA LYS A 135 -1.83 -3.30 -5.21
C LYS A 135 -1.53 -1.91 -5.77
N ASN A 136 -0.63 -1.79 -6.75
CA ASN A 136 -0.30 -0.52 -7.37
C ASN A 136 -1.52 0.11 -8.09
N LEU A 137 -2.33 -0.70 -8.77
CA LEU A 137 -3.57 -0.24 -9.39
C LEU A 137 -4.56 0.27 -8.33
N ALA A 138 -4.74 -0.45 -7.23
CA ALA A 138 -5.60 -0.02 -6.12
C ALA A 138 -5.14 1.32 -5.53
N PHE A 139 -3.83 1.52 -5.35
CA PHE A 139 -3.26 2.79 -4.90
C PHE A 139 -3.49 3.94 -5.88
N LYS A 140 -3.34 3.71 -7.19
CA LYS A 140 -3.64 4.72 -8.23
C LYS A 140 -5.11 5.15 -8.17
N ILE A 141 -6.02 4.19 -8.04
CA ILE A 141 -7.46 4.48 -7.93
C ILE A 141 -7.74 5.27 -6.66
N ALA A 142 -7.21 4.84 -5.51
CA ALA A 142 -7.38 5.55 -4.24
C ALA A 142 -6.83 6.99 -4.32
N PHE A 143 -5.67 7.19 -4.95
CA PHE A 143 -5.09 8.51 -5.13
C PHE A 143 -5.99 9.43 -5.97
N VAL A 144 -6.53 8.94 -7.09
CA VAL A 144 -7.46 9.71 -7.94
C VAL A 144 -8.72 10.08 -7.16
N LEU A 145 -9.32 9.14 -6.42
CA LEU A 145 -10.49 9.42 -5.58
C LEU A 145 -10.20 10.48 -4.52
N THR A 146 -9.03 10.41 -3.87
CA THR A 146 -8.57 11.38 -2.87
C THR A 146 -8.40 12.78 -3.49
N ALA A 147 -7.84 12.86 -4.70
CA ALA A 147 -7.67 14.12 -5.42
C ALA A 147 -9.03 14.74 -5.81
N VAL A 148 -9.97 13.95 -6.32
CA VAL A 148 -11.33 14.41 -6.67
C VAL A 148 -12.07 14.88 -5.41
N ALA A 149 -12.00 14.12 -4.32
CA ALA A 149 -12.61 14.48 -3.04
C ALA A 149 -12.05 15.82 -2.52
N THR A 150 -10.73 16.01 -2.60
CA THR A 150 -10.07 17.25 -2.21
C THR A 150 -10.53 18.43 -3.06
N GLY A 151 -10.64 18.24 -4.39
CA GLY A 151 -11.16 19.25 -5.30
C GLY A 151 -12.59 19.67 -4.98
N LEU A 152 -13.49 18.70 -4.76
CA LEU A 152 -14.88 18.96 -4.36
C LEU A 152 -14.97 19.76 -3.06
N LEU A 153 -14.16 19.38 -2.07
CA LEU A 153 -14.14 20.05 -0.77
C LEU A 153 -13.57 21.46 -0.89
N GLY A 154 -12.53 21.68 -1.69
CA GLY A 154 -11.99 23.00 -2.00
C GLY A 154 -13.02 23.92 -2.67
N VAL A 155 -13.77 23.43 -3.66
CA VAL A 155 -14.85 24.19 -4.32
C VAL A 155 -15.97 24.53 -3.33
N ALA A 156 -16.38 23.57 -2.51
CA ALA A 156 -17.41 23.79 -1.50
C ALA A 156 -16.99 24.86 -0.48
N LEU A 157 -15.73 24.84 -0.03
CA LEU A 157 -15.18 25.84 0.89
C LEU A 157 -15.16 27.23 0.26
N MET A 158 -14.63 27.36 -0.96
CA MET A 158 -14.54 28.66 -1.65
C MET A 158 -15.92 29.27 -1.90
N ALA A 159 -16.90 28.45 -2.27
CA ALA A 159 -18.26 28.90 -2.53
C ALA A 159 -19.05 29.32 -1.28
N GLN A 160 -18.65 28.86 -0.11
CA GLN A 160 -19.27 29.30 1.14
C GLN A 160 -18.71 30.64 1.64
N VAL A 161 -17.46 30.96 1.26
CA VAL A 161 -16.80 32.21 1.67
C VAL A 161 -17.10 33.35 0.68
N ALA A 162 -17.41 33.04 -0.58
CA ALA A 162 -17.79 33.99 -1.62
C ALA A 162 -19.24 34.48 -1.45
#